data_AF-A0A2S7WGH3-F1
#
_entry.id   AF-A0A2S7WGH3-F1
#
_cell.length_a   1.000
_cell.length_b   1.000
_cell.length_c   1.000
_cell.angle_alpha   90.00
_cell.angle_beta   90.00
_cell.angle_gamma   90.00
#
_symmetry.space_group_name_H-M   'P 1'
#
loop_
_entity.id
_entity.type
_entity.pdbx_description
1 polymer ?
#
loop_
_entity_poly.entity_id
_entity_poly.type
_entity_poly.pdbx_seq_one_letter_code
_entity_poly.pdbx_strand_id
1 'polypeptide(L)'
;MKYVIKVWLFTIIISPLIIALILGVIINESSFDSILNSSEIIFVMIIIGLLSSMPAMIIFWLIKRSLKSKFSNWKDKIILSLYSFSSVWITFYIVDNGFITKWSEQTIWVLIYSLTIVLGVCIFKINKKEIVE
;
A
#
# COMPACT_ATOMS: atom_id res chain seq x y z
N MET A 1 4.06 -16.66 5.37
CA MET A 1 3.17 -15.65 4.72
C MET A 1 2.65 -14.56 5.65
N LYS A 2 2.45 -14.81 6.96
CA LYS A 2 1.79 -13.88 7.91
C LYS A 2 2.26 -12.41 7.83
N TYR A 3 3.57 -12.14 7.85
CA TYR A 3 4.08 -10.77 7.69
C TYR A 3 3.61 -10.06 6.41
N VAL A 4 3.65 -10.75 5.27
CA VAL A 4 3.26 -10.19 3.97
C VAL A 4 1.79 -9.81 3.98
N ILE A 5 0.94 -10.70 4.50
CA ILE A 5 -0.51 -10.45 4.64
C ILE A 5 -0.78 -9.26 5.56
N LYS A 6 -0.05 -9.13 6.68
CA LYS A 6 -0.19 -7.99 7.59
C LYS A 6 0.14 -6.65 6.91
N VAL A 7 1.27 -6.58 6.22
CA VAL A 7 1.65 -5.39 5.45
C VAL A 7 0.61 -5.09 4.38
N TRP A 8 0.14 -6.12 3.67
CA TRP A 8 -0.79 -5.96 2.57
C TRP A 8 -2.15 -5.42 3.01
N LEU A 9 -2.78 -6.08 3.99
CA LEU A 9 -4.08 -5.67 4.52
C LEU A 9 -4.00 -4.29 5.19
N PHE A 10 -2.90 -4.01 5.90
CA PHE A 10 -2.66 -2.68 6.45
C PHE A 10 -2.71 -1.60 5.36
N THR A 11 -1.98 -1.78 4.26
CA THR A 11 -1.98 -0.81 3.16
C THR A 11 -3.37 -0.68 2.52
N ILE A 12 -4.01 -1.79 2.19
CA ILE A 12 -5.31 -1.78 1.50
C ILE A 12 -6.40 -1.12 2.33
N ILE A 13 -6.36 -1.27 3.65
CA ILE A 13 -7.39 -0.70 4.52
C ILE A 13 -7.03 0.75 4.86
N ILE A 14 -5.78 1.01 5.26
CA ILE A 14 -5.39 2.31 5.79
C ILE A 14 -5.23 3.36 4.69
N SER A 15 -4.74 3.01 3.49
CA SER A 15 -4.55 4.01 2.43
C SER A 15 -5.87 4.64 1.97
N PRO A 16 -6.94 3.88 1.63
CA PRO A 16 -8.24 4.46 1.30
C PRO A 16 -8.83 5.31 2.42
N LEU A 17 -8.66 4.91 3.69
CA LEU A 17 -9.13 5.70 4.82
C LEU A 17 -8.40 7.04 4.95
N ILE A 18 -7.07 7.05 4.79
CA ILE A 18 -6.29 8.30 4.78
C ILE A 18 -6.74 9.19 3.61
N ILE A 19 -6.94 8.62 2.42
CA ILE A 19 -7.40 9.36 1.25
C ILE A 19 -8.79 9.97 1.51
N ALA A 20 -9.73 9.18 2.03
CA ALA A 20 -11.07 9.65 2.35
C ALA A 20 -11.06 10.78 3.39
N LEU A 21 -10.19 10.69 4.40
CA LEU A 21 -10.00 11.78 5.37
C LEU A 21 -9.47 13.05 4.71
N ILE A 22 -8.47 12.93 3.85
CA ILE A 22 -7.88 14.09 3.14
C ILE A 22 -8.92 14.74 2.21
N LEU A 23 -9.64 13.94 1.42
CA LEU A 23 -10.69 14.44 0.54
C LEU A 23 -11.86 15.06 1.31
N GLY A 24 -12.29 14.43 2.40
CA GLY A 24 -13.35 14.93 3.26
C GLY A 24 -13.01 16.27 3.93
N VAL A 25 -11.74 16.47 4.29
CA VAL A 25 -11.25 17.73 4.86
C VAL A 25 -11.09 18.82 3.78
N ILE A 26 -10.64 18.48 2.58
CA ILE A 26 -10.34 19.46 1.51
C ILE A 26 -11.60 19.91 0.74
N ILE A 27 -12.54 19.00 0.48
CA ILE A 27 -13.61 19.24 -0.49
C ILE A 27 -14.94 19.68 0.16
N ASN A 28 -15.22 19.31 1.41
CA ASN A 28 -16.63 19.25 1.87
C ASN A 28 -16.93 19.83 3.26
N GLU A 29 -16.29 20.95 3.63
CA GLU A 29 -16.54 21.71 4.88
C GLU A 29 -16.82 20.82 6.12
N SER A 30 -16.12 19.68 6.24
CA SER A 30 -16.06 18.85 7.45
C SER A 30 -17.38 18.29 8.03
N SER A 31 -18.37 17.91 7.21
CA SER A 31 -19.50 17.11 7.75
C SER A 31 -19.20 15.61 7.73
N PHE A 32 -19.29 14.97 8.90
CA PHE A 32 -19.07 13.52 9.09
C PHE A 32 -19.99 12.65 8.20
N ASP A 33 -21.20 13.14 7.90
CA ASP A 33 -22.17 12.49 7.02
C ASP A 33 -21.68 12.38 5.57
N SER A 34 -20.93 13.37 5.08
CA SER A 34 -20.38 13.29 3.72
C SER A 34 -19.31 12.22 3.58
N ILE A 35 -18.52 11.98 4.63
CA ILE A 35 -17.52 10.90 4.68
C ILE A 35 -18.22 9.54 4.73
N LEU A 36 -19.28 9.39 5.54
CA LEU A 36 -20.09 8.17 5.60
C LEU A 36 -20.79 7.84 4.27
N ASN A 37 -21.28 8.86 3.57
CA ASN A 37 -21.87 8.70 2.23
C ASN A 37 -20.85 8.33 1.15
N SER A 38 -19.54 8.49 1.40
CA SER A 38 -18.47 8.03 0.50
C SER A 38 -17.99 6.59 0.78
N SER A 39 -18.66 5.87 1.68
CA SER A 39 -18.31 4.49 2.04
C SER A 39 -18.30 3.53 0.85
N GLU A 40 -19.18 3.73 -0.15
CA GLU A 40 -19.17 2.95 -1.39
C GLU A 40 -17.87 3.14 -2.19
N ILE A 41 -17.40 4.38 -2.30
CA ILE A 41 -16.15 4.70 -3.02
C ILE A 41 -14.95 4.07 -2.29
N ILE A 42 -14.91 4.18 -0.95
CA ILE A 42 -13.86 3.56 -0.13
C ILE A 42 -13.87 2.03 -0.32
N PHE A 43 -15.05 1.42 -0.32
CA PHE A 43 -15.20 -0.01 -0.51
C PHE A 43 -14.70 -0.47 -1.90
N VAL A 44 -15.05 0.26 -2.96
CA VAL A 44 -14.54 0.01 -4.31
C VAL A 44 -13.02 0.17 -4.36
N MET A 45 -12.46 1.21 -3.73
CA MET A 45 -11.01 1.41 -3.64
C MET A 45 -10.29 0.24 -2.95
N ILE A 46 -10.89 -0.31 -1.89
CA ILE A 46 -10.35 -1.49 -1.19
C ILE A 46 -10.32 -2.69 -2.13
N ILE A 47 -11.41 -2.96 -2.86
CA ILE A 47 -11.50 -4.12 -3.78
C ILE A 47 -10.50 -3.98 -4.92
N ILE A 48 -10.47 -2.82 -5.59
CA ILE A 48 -9.55 -2.56 -6.70
C ILE A 48 -8.10 -2.64 -6.19
N GLY A 49 -7.81 -2.00 -5.05
CA GLY A 49 -6.50 -2.05 -4.41
C GLY A 49 -6.05 -3.48 -4.09
N LEU A 50 -6.95 -4.31 -3.57
CA LEU A 50 -6.69 -5.74 -3.31
C LEU A 50 -6.31 -6.49 -4.58
N LEU A 51 -7.13 -6.39 -5.63
CA LEU A 51 -6.91 -7.14 -6.87
C LEU A 51 -5.65 -6.66 -7.61
N SER A 52 -5.46 -5.35 -7.75
CA SER A 52 -4.34 -4.77 -8.50
C SER A 52 -2.99 -4.97 -7.81
N SER A 53 -2.96 -5.05 -6.47
CA SER A 53 -1.70 -5.23 -5.72
C SER A 53 -1.29 -6.69 -5.52
N MET A 54 -2.15 -7.67 -5.83
CA MET A 54 -1.83 -9.10 -5.71
C MET A 54 -0.48 -9.48 -6.38
N PRO A 55 -0.21 -9.11 -7.65
CA PRO A 55 1.07 -9.46 -8.30
C PRO A 55 2.28 -8.86 -7.58
N ALA A 56 2.18 -7.61 -7.15
CA ALA A 56 3.25 -6.95 -6.40
C ALA A 56 3.51 -7.63 -5.06
N MET A 57 2.46 -8.10 -4.36
CA MET A 57 2.62 -8.79 -3.09
C MET A 57 3.21 -10.20 -3.23
N ILE A 58 2.96 -10.89 -4.35
CA ILE A 58 3.62 -12.17 -4.65
C ILE A 58 5.13 -11.93 -4.81
N ILE A 59 5.54 -10.92 -5.58
CA ILE A 59 6.95 -10.57 -5.75
C ILE A 59 7.57 -10.09 -4.42
N PHE A 60 6.85 -9.28 -3.64
CA PHE A 60 7.27 -8.86 -2.29
C PHE A 60 7.60 -10.08 -1.42
N TRP A 61 6.74 -11.10 -1.44
CA TRP A 61 6.98 -12.34 -0.71
C TRP A 61 8.22 -13.09 -1.21
N LEU A 62 8.41 -13.19 -2.52
CA LEU A 62 9.59 -13.83 -3.12
C LEU A 62 10.89 -13.12 -2.73
N ILE A 63 10.91 -11.78 -2.75
CA ILE A 63 12.04 -10.97 -2.30
C ILE A 63 12.31 -11.22 -0.81
N LYS A 64 11.28 -11.16 0.04
CA LYS A 64 11.42 -11.46 1.47
C LYS A 64 12.03 -12.85 1.68
N ARG A 65 11.58 -13.86 0.91
CA ARG A 65 12.08 -15.23 1.01
C ARG A 65 13.54 -15.35 0.59
N SER A 66 13.99 -14.61 -0.43
CA SER A 66 15.39 -14.63 -0.90
C SER A 66 16.35 -13.92 0.06
N LEU A 67 15.88 -12.92 0.82
CA LEU A 67 16.67 -12.19 1.81
C LEU A 67 16.99 -12.99 3.09
N LYS A 68 16.24 -14.09 3.33
CA LYS A 68 16.25 -14.95 4.54
C LYS A 68 17.62 -15.30 5.12
N SER A 69 18.69 -15.37 4.31
CA SER A 69 20.01 -15.85 4.75
C SER A 69 21.13 -14.81 4.75
N LYS A 70 20.91 -13.60 4.23
CA LYS A 70 22.03 -12.70 3.88
C LYS A 70 22.18 -11.46 4.78
N PHE A 71 21.11 -10.99 5.45
CA PHE A 71 21.13 -9.65 6.04
C PHE A 71 20.50 -9.52 7.43
N SER A 72 20.73 -8.36 8.06
CA SER A 72 20.10 -7.97 9.33
C SER A 72 18.67 -7.47 9.10
N ASN A 73 17.82 -7.57 10.13
CA ASN A 73 16.39 -7.20 10.04
C ASN A 73 16.13 -5.79 9.47
N TRP A 74 17.05 -4.85 9.68
CA TRP A 74 16.93 -3.48 9.17
C TRP A 74 17.21 -3.38 7.67
N LYS A 75 18.20 -4.10 7.17
CA LYS A 75 18.51 -4.15 5.73
C LYS A 75 17.37 -4.77 4.94
N ASP A 76 16.76 -5.84 5.48
CA ASP A 76 15.57 -6.46 4.87
C ASP A 76 14.43 -5.45 4.74
N LYS A 77 14.17 -4.66 5.79
CA LYS A 77 13.15 -3.61 5.76
C LYS A 77 13.44 -2.55 4.71
N ILE A 78 14.69 -2.08 4.59
CA ILE A 78 15.06 -1.08 3.57
C ILE A 78 14.79 -1.61 2.17
N ILE A 79 15.22 -2.85 1.86
CA ILE A 79 15.04 -3.45 0.54
C ILE A 79 13.54 -3.64 0.24
N LEU A 80 12.78 -4.18 1.20
CA LEU A 80 11.34 -4.38 1.06
C LEU A 80 10.60 -3.05 0.92
N SER A 81 10.99 -2.01 1.66
CA SER A 81 10.43 -0.67 1.55
C SER A 81 10.69 -0.07 0.17
N LEU A 82 11.93 -0.10 -0.32
CA LEU A 82 12.28 0.38 -1.67
C LEU A 82 11.48 -0.33 -2.75
N TYR A 83 11.44 -1.66 -2.71
CA TYR A 83 10.64 -2.44 -3.64
C TYR A 83 9.16 -2.07 -3.56
N SER A 84 8.58 -2.04 -2.35
CA SER A 84 7.16 -1.76 -2.15
C SER A 84 6.78 -0.37 -2.66
N PHE A 85 7.61 0.63 -2.36
CA PHE A 85 7.45 1.99 -2.84
C PHE A 85 7.40 2.00 -4.37
N SER A 86 8.44 1.50 -5.05
CA SER A 86 8.48 1.47 -6.51
C SER A 86 7.34 0.65 -7.13
N SER A 87 6.95 -0.46 -6.51
CA SER A 87 5.89 -1.33 -7.01
C SER A 87 4.52 -0.64 -7.08
N VAL A 88 4.22 0.23 -6.11
CA VAL A 88 2.98 1.01 -6.12
C VAL A 88 2.96 1.95 -7.31
N TRP A 89 4.04 2.71 -7.53
CA TRP A 89 4.16 3.62 -8.67
C TRP A 89 4.04 2.89 -10.01
N ILE A 90 4.71 1.74 -10.15
CA ILE A 90 4.64 0.92 -11.36
C ILE A 90 3.21 0.40 -11.58
N THR A 91 2.53 -0.04 -10.51
CA THR A 91 1.15 -0.55 -10.62
C THR A 91 0.21 0.54 -11.10
N PHE A 92 0.29 1.75 -10.54
CA PHE A 92 -0.52 2.89 -11.00
C PHE A 92 -0.18 3.28 -12.44
N TYR A 93 1.09 3.28 -12.81
CA TYR A 93 1.53 3.57 -14.18
C TYR A 93 0.97 2.57 -15.21
N ILE A 94 0.85 1.28 -14.85
CA ILE A 94 0.33 0.24 -15.74
C ILE A 94 -1.20 0.24 -15.79
N VAL A 95 -1.85 0.40 -14.63
CA VAL A 95 -3.31 0.27 -14.51
C VAL A 95 -4.04 1.52 -15.01
N ASP A 96 -3.43 2.70 -14.89
CA ASP A 96 -4.04 3.96 -15.28
C ASP A 96 -3.32 4.58 -16.49
N ASN A 97 -3.86 4.34 -17.68
CA ASN A 97 -3.38 4.97 -18.93
C ASN A 97 -3.48 6.50 -18.90
N GLY A 98 -4.31 7.07 -18.01
CA GLY A 98 -4.44 8.51 -17.77
C GLY A 98 -3.46 9.07 -16.73
N PHE A 99 -2.58 8.23 -16.15
CA PHE A 99 -1.62 8.66 -15.13
C PHE A 99 -0.70 9.79 -15.58
N ILE A 100 -0.28 9.75 -16.85
CA ILE A 100 0.57 10.78 -17.44
C ILE A 100 -0.20 12.09 -17.65
N THR A 101 -1.50 12.03 -17.95
CA THR A 101 -2.31 13.21 -18.27
C THR A 101 -2.94 13.88 -17.04
N LYS A 102 -3.15 13.14 -15.93
CA LYS A 102 -3.69 13.65 -14.65
C LYS A 102 -2.67 13.57 -13.51
N TRP A 103 -1.38 13.66 -13.84
CA TRP A 103 -0.27 13.42 -12.94
C TRP A 103 -0.38 14.20 -11.63
N SER A 104 -0.77 15.48 -11.65
CA SER A 104 -0.83 16.33 -10.45
C SER A 104 -1.82 15.82 -9.40
N GLU A 105 -3.04 15.47 -9.80
CA GLU A 105 -4.10 14.99 -8.90
C GLU A 105 -3.81 13.58 -8.41
N GLN A 106 -3.36 12.69 -9.31
CA GLN A 106 -3.13 11.28 -8.99
C GLN A 106 -1.86 11.04 -8.17
N THR A 107 -0.86 11.91 -8.29
CA THR A 107 0.40 11.80 -7.54
C THR A 107 0.17 11.72 -6.03
N ILE A 108 -0.78 12.49 -5.49
CA ILE A 108 -1.10 12.47 -4.05
C ILE A 108 -1.58 11.08 -3.61
N TRP A 109 -2.40 10.41 -4.43
CA TRP A 109 -2.94 9.08 -4.15
C TRP A 109 -1.82 8.04 -4.13
N VAL A 110 -0.99 8.05 -5.17
CA VAL A 110 0.17 7.14 -5.30
C VAL A 110 1.16 7.35 -4.16
N LEU A 111 1.38 8.60 -3.75
CA LEU A 111 2.19 8.94 -2.58
C LEU A 111 1.59 8.38 -1.29
N ILE A 112 0.29 8.53 -1.05
CA ILE A 112 -0.36 7.98 0.15
C ILE A 112 -0.21 6.45 0.19
N TYR A 113 -0.49 5.75 -0.91
CA TYR A 113 -0.33 4.30 -0.98
C TYR A 113 1.12 3.87 -0.75
N SER A 114 2.08 4.54 -1.39
CA SER A 114 3.50 4.20 -1.30
C SER A 114 4.09 4.49 0.09
N LEU A 115 3.67 5.56 0.76
CA LEU A 115 4.07 5.83 2.14
C LEU A 115 3.42 4.86 3.12
N THR A 116 2.14 4.53 2.93
CA THR A 116 1.43 3.60 3.82
C THR A 116 2.06 2.20 3.78
N ILE A 117 2.42 1.69 2.60
CA ILE A 117 3.05 0.36 2.52
C ILE A 117 4.44 0.36 3.16
N VAL A 118 5.24 1.42 2.98
CA VAL A 118 6.53 1.59 3.64
C VAL A 118 6.36 1.62 5.16
N LEU A 119 5.36 2.33 5.68
CA LEU A 119 5.02 2.32 7.10
C LEU A 119 4.63 0.92 7.58
N GLY A 120 3.81 0.20 6.82
CA GLY A 120 3.45 -1.20 7.13
C GLY A 120 4.70 -2.09 7.25
N VAL A 121 5.63 -1.98 6.29
CA VAL A 121 6.91 -2.71 6.32
C VAL A 121 7.72 -2.39 7.58
N CYS A 122 7.77 -1.09 7.94
CA CYS A 122 8.54 -0.59 9.07
C CYS A 122 7.92 -0.95 10.44
N ILE A 123 6.60 -0.86 10.60
CA ILE A 123 5.90 -1.10 11.87
C ILE A 123 5.88 -2.59 12.21
N PHE A 124 5.58 -3.46 11.25
CA PHE A 124 5.49 -4.88 11.54
C PHE A 124 6.88 -5.50 11.78
N LYS A 125 6.96 -6.38 12.78
CA LYS A 125 8.18 -7.13 13.09
C LYS A 125 8.32 -8.31 12.13
N ILE A 126 9.48 -8.41 11.47
CA ILE A 126 9.82 -9.58 10.67
C ILE A 126 10.21 -10.71 11.64
N ASN A 127 9.34 -11.70 11.80
CA ASN A 127 9.63 -12.86 12.62
C ASN A 127 10.40 -13.89 11.78
N LYS A 128 11.67 -14.14 12.11
CA LYS A 128 12.53 -15.07 11.36
C LYS A 128 12.06 -16.53 11.46
N LYS A 129 11.29 -16.88 12.49
CA LYS A 129 10.77 -18.24 12.74
C LYS A 129 9.57 -18.63 11.87
N GLU A 130 8.80 -17.67 11.34
CA GLU A 130 7.62 -17.93 10.47
C GLU A 130 7.98 -18.33 9.02
N ILE A 131 9.19 -18.86 8.80
CA ILE A 131 9.75 -19.12 7.47
C ILE A 131 10.31 -20.56 7.38
N VAL A 132 10.08 -21.39 8.40
CA VAL A 132 10.47 -22.82 8.44
C VAL A 132 9.29 -23.74 8.10
N GLU A 133 8.06 -23.24 8.21
CA GLU A 133 6.84 -23.83 7.62
C GLU A 133 6.51 -23.13 6.29
#